data_AF-A0A7S0WA89-F1
#
_entry.id   AF-A0A7S0WA89-F1
#
_cell.length_a   1.000
_cell.length_b   1.000
_cell.length_c   1.000
_cell.angle_alpha   90.00
_cell.angle_beta   90.00
_cell.angle_gamma   90.00
#
_symmetry.space_group_name_H-M   'P 1'
#
loop_
_entity.id
_entity.type
_entity.pdbx_description
1 polymer ?
#
loop_
_entity_poly.entity_id
_entity_poly.type
_entity_poly.pdbx_seq_one_letter_code
_entity_poly.pdbx_strand_id
1 'polypeptide(L)'
;EGVRIWRPMLPHIKDDVLDFAHTYGVPYFLDSTPTWSTRGKLRNQLVPLLEDMFGVGFLRNLSMIGENSEQLCAMVDGSIFKPFWDATRMSDVGCYVDYTAFMTQPIFFWKQVIRETCHGLGTSMMKERSVRTLLSRIRRERTSKDGWITLKRENATFVEGNTFAMFATEFMPRSDVIQPGMRVIMDAQEHSFELGKWSISLKVVPNVAADGSRSLNEPALDVWRVLENDITYHIPFDNAPVTYIMDPEVRFQ
;
A
#
# COMPACT_ATOMS: atom_id res chain seq x y z
N GLU A 1 10.34 11.89 2.03
CA GLU A 1 11.41 10.87 2.07
C GLU A 1 12.56 11.34 1.19
N GLY A 2 13.80 10.89 1.41
CA GLY A 2 14.91 11.20 0.50
C GLY A 2 16.24 11.68 1.12
N VAL A 3 16.38 11.70 2.45
CA VAL A 3 17.67 12.01 3.08
C VAL A 3 18.42 10.72 3.41
N ARG A 4 19.57 10.50 2.77
CA ARG A 4 20.47 9.39 3.11
C ARG A 4 21.23 9.72 4.39
N ILE A 5 20.99 8.94 5.44
CA ILE A 5 21.70 9.04 6.72
C ILE A 5 22.85 8.04 6.72
N TRP A 6 24.08 8.55 6.69
CA TRP A 6 25.28 7.73 6.75
C TRP A 6 25.69 7.47 8.20
N ARG A 7 26.13 6.24 8.50
CA ARG A 7 26.62 5.83 9.83
C ARG A 7 28.05 5.28 9.72
N PRO A 8 29.04 6.10 9.33
CA PRO A 8 30.41 5.64 9.07
C PRO A 8 31.09 5.05 10.31
N MET A 9 30.68 5.48 11.51
CA MET A 9 31.25 5.00 12.78
C MET A 9 30.63 3.68 13.27
N LEU A 10 29.65 3.10 12.56
CA LEU A 10 28.97 1.88 13.00
C LEU A 10 29.89 0.65 13.16
N PRO A 11 30.92 0.44 12.30
CA PRO A 11 31.83 -0.70 12.44
C PRO A 11 32.87 -0.55 13.57
N HIS A 12 33.04 0.66 14.11
CA HIS A 12 34.11 0.96 15.06
C HIS A 12 33.60 0.89 16.50
N ILE A 13 34.35 0.21 17.37
CA ILE A 13 34.06 0.19 18.81
C ILE A 13 34.42 1.54 19.43
N LYS A 14 33.78 1.89 20.54
CA LYS A 14 33.95 3.20 21.18
C LYS A 14 35.40 3.47 21.58
N ASP A 15 36.10 2.44 22.06
CA ASP A 15 37.47 2.58 22.56
C ASP A 15 38.43 2.99 21.42
N ASP A 16 38.35 2.37 20.24
CA ASP A 16 39.13 2.79 19.06
C ASP A 16 38.92 4.28 18.70
N VAL A 17 37.68 4.77 18.85
CA VAL A 17 37.34 6.17 18.57
C VAL A 17 37.93 7.12 19.62
N LEU A 18 37.93 6.70 20.89
CA LEU A 18 38.51 7.48 21.98
C LEU A 18 40.03 7.49 21.92
N ASP A 19 40.67 6.35 21.63
CA ASP A 19 42.11 6.22 21.45
C ASP A 19 42.60 7.10 20.29
N PHE A 20 41.87 7.12 19.19
CA PHE A 20 42.12 8.05 18.08
C PHE A 20 42.04 9.51 18.54
N ALA A 21 40.97 9.86 19.27
CA ALA A 21 40.80 11.22 19.77
C ALA A 21 41.93 11.64 20.72
N HIS A 22 42.39 10.74 21.60
CA HIS A 22 43.52 11.00 22.50
C HIS A 22 44.85 11.13 21.75
N THR A 23 45.08 10.24 20.78
CA THR A 23 46.32 10.22 19.98
C THR A 23 46.52 11.51 19.18
N TYR A 24 45.45 12.06 18.61
CA TYR A 24 45.49 13.26 17.77
C TYR A 24 45.01 14.53 18.47
N GLY A 25 44.73 14.47 19.79
CA GLY A 25 44.32 15.62 20.58
C GLY A 25 42.96 16.21 20.17
N VAL A 26 42.02 15.39 19.70
CA VAL A 26 40.66 15.83 19.34
C VAL A 26 39.82 16.00 20.62
N PRO A 27 39.39 17.22 20.96
CA PRO A 27 38.56 17.44 22.15
C PRO A 27 37.14 16.94 21.92
N TYR A 28 36.52 16.36 22.96
CA TYR A 28 35.14 15.89 22.93
C TYR A 28 34.46 16.06 24.30
N PHE A 29 33.13 16.13 24.31
CA PHE A 29 32.35 16.20 25.54
C PHE A 29 32.21 14.83 26.20
N LEU A 30 32.27 14.80 27.53
CA LEU A 30 31.97 13.59 28.30
C LEU A 30 30.51 13.18 28.13
N ASP A 31 30.29 11.88 28.24
CA ASP A 31 28.98 11.27 28.08
C ASP A 31 28.04 11.65 29.24
N SER A 32 27.09 12.54 28.98
CA SER A 32 26.09 13.01 29.96
C SER A 32 24.84 12.14 30.03
N THR A 33 24.81 10.98 29.36
CA THR A 33 23.60 10.17 29.28
C THR A 33 23.18 9.66 30.67
N PRO A 34 21.97 10.00 31.16
CA PRO A 34 21.57 9.68 32.53
C PRO A 34 21.44 8.18 32.80
N THR A 35 21.85 7.75 34.00
CA THR A 35 21.82 6.34 34.45
C THR A 35 20.42 5.75 34.57
N TRP A 36 19.40 6.58 34.81
CA TRP A 36 18.01 6.14 34.94
C TRP A 36 17.35 5.83 33.58
N SER A 37 17.90 6.34 32.48
CA SER A 37 17.35 6.12 31.14
C SER A 37 17.58 4.67 30.67
N THR A 38 16.72 4.14 29.81
CA THR A 38 16.90 2.79 29.24
C THR A 38 18.26 2.65 28.56
N ARG A 39 18.69 3.68 27.82
CA ARG A 39 20.02 3.74 27.19
C ARG A 39 21.15 3.74 28.24
N GLY A 40 21.00 4.51 29.31
CA GLY A 40 21.96 4.56 30.42
C GLY A 40 22.10 3.23 31.16
N LYS A 41 20.98 2.58 31.48
CA LYS A 41 20.96 1.25 32.10
C LYS A 41 21.60 0.20 31.20
N LEU A 42 21.26 0.19 29.91
CA LEU A 42 21.83 -0.76 28.95
C LEU A 42 23.36 -0.61 28.87
N ARG A 43 23.85 0.61 28.66
CA ARG A 43 25.29 0.86 28.49
C ARG A 43 26.09 0.70 29.79
N ASN A 44 25.58 1.17 30.92
CA ASN A 44 26.37 1.28 32.15
C ASN A 44 26.21 0.08 33.08
N GLN A 45 25.20 -0.78 32.87
CA GLN A 45 24.93 -1.93 33.74
C GLN A 45 24.88 -3.24 32.93
N LEU A 46 24.03 -3.30 31.89
CA LEU A 46 23.81 -4.56 31.17
C LEU A 46 24.99 -4.95 30.29
N VAL A 47 25.53 -4.03 29.49
CA VAL A 47 26.66 -4.31 28.59
C VAL A 47 27.89 -4.79 29.37
N PRO A 48 28.33 -4.14 30.47
CA PRO A 48 29.44 -4.64 31.29
C PRO A 48 29.17 -6.02 31.89
N LEU A 49 27.94 -6.29 32.34
CA LEU A 49 27.56 -7.60 32.86
C LEU A 49 27.64 -8.69 31.79
N LEU A 50 27.18 -8.40 30.57
CA LEU A 50 27.29 -9.33 29.44
C LEU A 50 28.76 -9.54 29.04
N GLU A 51 29.59 -8.51 29.14
CA GLU A 51 31.02 -8.61 28.87
C GLU A 51 31.75 -9.49 29.89
N ASP A 52 31.40 -9.38 31.17
CA ASP A 52 31.91 -10.24 32.24
C ASP A 52 31.49 -11.71 32.02
N MET A 53 30.25 -11.94 31.59
CA MET A 53 29.71 -13.29 31.37
C MET A 53 30.21 -13.98 30.09
N PHE A 54 30.34 -13.23 28.98
CA PHE A 54 30.58 -13.78 27.63
C PHE A 54 31.93 -13.35 27.04
N GLY A 55 32.68 -12.49 27.72
CA GLY A 55 33.95 -11.94 27.30
C GLY A 55 33.85 -10.68 26.43
N VAL A 56 34.98 -9.97 26.32
CA VAL A 56 35.17 -8.68 25.60
C VAL A 56 34.69 -8.73 24.14
N GLY A 57 34.66 -9.91 23.51
CA GLY A 57 34.27 -10.09 22.11
C GLY A 57 32.76 -10.18 21.84
N PHE A 58 31.89 -10.18 22.86
CA PHE A 58 30.47 -10.47 22.67
C PHE A 58 29.75 -9.45 21.76
N LEU A 59 30.15 -8.17 21.80
CA LEU A 59 29.57 -7.12 20.97
C LEU A 59 29.82 -7.39 19.47
N ARG A 60 30.98 -7.93 19.12
CA ARG A 60 31.27 -8.34 17.74
C ARG A 60 30.32 -9.46 17.29
N ASN A 61 30.06 -10.43 18.16
CA ASN A 61 29.09 -11.50 17.86
C ASN A 61 27.68 -10.93 17.66
N LEU A 62 27.29 -9.94 18.46
CA LEU A 62 26.00 -9.26 18.30
C LEU A 62 25.92 -8.49 16.97
N SER A 63 27.01 -7.81 16.57
CA SER A 63 27.10 -7.15 15.26
C SER A 63 26.98 -8.16 14.11
N MET A 64 27.68 -9.30 14.20
CA MET A 64 27.58 -10.38 13.19
C MET A 64 26.16 -10.95 13.10
N ILE A 65 25.44 -11.08 14.22
CA ILE A 65 24.02 -11.48 14.20
C ILE A 65 23.17 -10.43 13.47
N GLY A 66 23.45 -9.13 13.68
CA GLY A 66 22.81 -8.04 12.95
C GLY A 66 23.04 -8.13 11.44
N GLU A 67 24.30 -8.30 11.02
CA GLU A 67 24.68 -8.45 9.61
C GLU A 67 24.04 -9.68 8.97
N ASN A 68 24.10 -10.84 9.64
CA ASN A 68 23.47 -12.07 9.18
C ASN A 68 21.94 -11.91 9.08
N SER A 69 21.32 -11.19 10.01
CA SER A 69 19.88 -10.90 9.96
C SER A 69 19.51 -9.99 8.78
N GLU A 70 20.36 -9.03 8.43
CA GLU A 70 20.16 -8.16 7.26
C GLU A 70 20.30 -8.96 5.95
N GLN A 71 21.31 -9.82 5.86
CA GLN A 71 21.47 -10.74 4.72
C GLN A 71 20.29 -11.70 4.57
N LEU A 72 19.82 -12.29 5.68
CA LEU A 72 18.63 -13.13 5.69
C LEU A 72 17.38 -12.37 5.24
N CYS A 73 17.21 -11.12 5.67
CA CYS A 73 16.11 -10.27 5.21
C CYS A 73 16.20 -10.07 3.69
N ALA A 74 17.36 -9.71 3.17
CA ALA A 74 17.56 -9.51 1.73
C ALA A 74 17.28 -10.78 0.91
N MET A 75 17.69 -11.95 1.42
CA MET A 75 17.39 -13.24 0.79
C MET A 75 15.88 -13.54 0.78
N VAL A 76 15.21 -13.33 1.92
CA VAL A 76 13.77 -13.53 2.06
C VAL A 76 13.00 -12.54 1.18
N ASP A 77 13.37 -11.27 1.18
CA ASP A 77 12.75 -10.23 0.36
C ASP A 77 12.87 -10.58 -1.12
N GLY A 78 14.06 -10.98 -1.58
CA GLY A 78 14.30 -11.33 -2.98
C GLY A 78 13.65 -12.63 -3.45
N SER A 79 13.52 -13.64 -2.58
CA SER A 79 13.02 -14.97 -2.95
C SER A 79 11.53 -15.17 -2.68
N ILE A 80 11.01 -14.59 -1.60
CA ILE A 80 9.65 -14.84 -1.12
C ILE A 80 8.73 -13.67 -1.47
N PHE A 81 9.10 -12.43 -1.14
CA PHE A 81 8.19 -11.30 -1.31
C PHE A 81 8.24 -10.66 -2.71
N LYS A 82 9.43 -10.58 -3.30
CA LYS A 82 9.62 -9.98 -4.62
C LYS A 82 8.72 -10.58 -5.72
N PRO A 83 8.52 -11.92 -5.81
CA PRO A 83 7.58 -12.49 -6.78
C PRO A 83 6.14 -11.96 -6.64
N PHE A 84 5.71 -11.64 -5.42
CA PHE A 84 4.38 -11.06 -5.18
C PHE A 84 4.32 -9.60 -5.60
N TRP A 85 5.34 -8.81 -5.27
CA TRP A 85 5.40 -7.40 -5.67
C TRP A 85 5.55 -7.24 -7.18
N ASP A 86 6.34 -8.08 -7.85
CA ASP A 86 6.48 -8.07 -9.30
C ASP A 86 5.18 -8.49 -10.00
N ALA A 87 4.37 -9.34 -9.37
CA ALA A 87 3.02 -9.69 -9.84
C ALA A 87 1.96 -8.61 -9.52
N THR A 88 2.27 -7.69 -8.60
CA THR A 88 1.36 -6.61 -8.20
C THR A 88 1.41 -5.50 -9.22
N ARG A 89 0.26 -5.18 -9.81
CA ARG A 89 0.10 -4.05 -10.71
C ARG A 89 -0.33 -2.83 -9.92
N MET A 90 0.39 -1.73 -10.09
CA MET A 90 0.05 -0.44 -9.50
C MET A 90 -0.50 0.49 -10.58
N SER A 91 -1.54 1.23 -10.24
CA SER A 91 -2.13 2.30 -11.03
C SER A 91 -2.36 3.53 -10.15
N ASP A 92 -2.75 4.65 -10.75
CA ASP A 92 -3.04 5.88 -10.01
C ASP A 92 -4.22 5.71 -9.05
N VAL A 93 -5.09 4.75 -9.34
CA VAL A 93 -6.31 4.44 -8.59
C VAL A 93 -6.05 3.48 -7.42
N GLY A 94 -5.04 2.62 -7.53
CA GLY A 94 -4.77 1.60 -6.53
C GLY A 94 -3.78 0.54 -6.99
N CYS A 95 -3.92 -0.66 -6.44
CA CYS A 95 -3.13 -1.81 -6.85
C CYS A 95 -3.97 -3.07 -6.91
N TYR A 96 -3.57 -4.02 -7.74
CA TYR A 96 -4.19 -5.33 -7.80
C TYR A 96 -3.19 -6.45 -8.08
N VAL A 97 -3.50 -7.65 -7.60
CA VAL A 97 -2.64 -8.81 -7.71
C VAL A 97 -3.44 -10.11 -7.76
N ASP A 98 -3.04 -11.00 -8.66
CA ASP A 98 -3.49 -12.39 -8.66
C ASP A 98 -2.71 -13.16 -7.58
N TYR A 99 -3.43 -13.65 -6.60
CA TYR A 99 -2.85 -14.33 -5.45
C TYR A 99 -2.90 -15.86 -5.53
N THR A 100 -3.23 -16.44 -6.70
CA THR A 100 -3.33 -17.89 -6.91
C THR A 100 -2.08 -18.64 -6.42
N ALA A 101 -0.89 -18.13 -6.74
CA ALA A 101 0.39 -18.74 -6.35
C ALA A 101 0.72 -18.59 -4.85
N PHE A 102 0.00 -17.72 -4.12
CA PHE A 102 0.35 -17.30 -2.76
C PHE A 102 -0.69 -17.70 -1.70
N MET A 103 -1.78 -18.38 -2.07
CA MET A 103 -2.87 -18.75 -1.15
C MET A 103 -2.41 -19.54 0.09
N THR A 104 -1.39 -20.40 -0.07
CA THR A 104 -0.87 -21.27 1.00
C THR A 104 0.08 -20.56 1.95
N GLN A 105 0.49 -19.33 1.65
CA GLN A 105 1.48 -18.60 2.43
C GLN A 105 0.96 -18.25 3.85
N PRO A 106 1.86 -18.19 4.85
CA PRO A 106 1.50 -17.93 6.23
C PRO A 106 1.10 -16.46 6.45
N ILE A 107 0.46 -16.15 7.59
CA ILE A 107 0.02 -14.78 7.91
C ILE A 107 1.17 -13.76 7.90
N PHE A 108 2.38 -14.17 8.27
CA PHE A 108 3.54 -13.30 8.26
C PHE A 108 3.82 -12.75 6.85
N PHE A 109 3.74 -13.60 5.83
CA PHE A 109 3.89 -13.21 4.43
C PHE A 109 2.89 -12.12 4.07
N TRP A 110 1.61 -12.37 4.36
CA TRP A 110 0.52 -11.44 4.07
C TRP A 110 0.66 -10.11 4.80
N LYS A 111 1.11 -10.12 6.07
CA LYS A 111 1.37 -8.88 6.82
C LYS A 111 2.48 -8.06 6.16
N GLN A 112 3.53 -8.71 5.67
CA GLN A 112 4.68 -8.01 5.07
C GLN A 112 4.33 -7.44 3.69
N VAL A 113 3.74 -8.25 2.80
CA VAL A 113 3.41 -7.77 1.45
C VAL A 113 2.37 -6.66 1.48
N ILE A 114 1.32 -6.79 2.30
CA ILE A 114 0.28 -5.75 2.44
C ILE A 114 0.87 -4.48 3.04
N ARG A 115 1.83 -4.58 3.97
CA ARG A 115 2.49 -3.41 4.54
C ARG A 115 3.19 -2.61 3.47
N GLU A 116 3.99 -3.25 2.62
CA GLU A 116 4.69 -2.56 1.54
C GLU A 116 3.74 -2.02 0.48
N THR A 117 2.69 -2.78 0.13
CA THR A 117 1.62 -2.28 -0.75
C THR A 117 0.93 -1.04 -0.16
N CYS A 118 0.65 -1.03 1.14
CA CYS A 118 0.08 0.14 1.82
C CYS A 118 1.01 1.34 1.80
N HIS A 119 2.31 1.15 2.02
CA HIS A 119 3.31 2.22 1.91
C HIS A 119 3.38 2.78 0.49
N GLY A 120 3.37 1.91 -0.53
CA GLY A 120 3.34 2.32 -1.94
C GLY A 120 2.10 3.15 -2.30
N LEU A 121 0.96 2.88 -1.65
CA LEU A 121 -0.28 3.65 -1.80
C LEU A 121 -0.34 4.90 -0.89
N GLY A 122 0.69 5.19 -0.09
CA GLY A 122 0.70 6.30 0.86
C GLY A 122 -0.26 6.13 2.06
N THR A 123 -0.69 4.89 2.32
CA THR A 123 -1.69 4.58 3.37
C THR A 123 -1.05 4.01 4.63
N SER A 124 -1.66 4.28 5.79
CA SER A 124 -1.15 3.77 7.06
C SER A 124 -1.30 2.25 7.20
N MET A 125 -0.35 1.64 7.90
CA MET A 125 -0.23 0.18 8.05
C MET A 125 -1.51 -0.48 8.57
N MET A 126 -1.85 -1.63 7.99
CA MET A 126 -3.01 -2.41 8.39
C MET A 126 -2.79 -3.16 9.71
N LYS A 127 -3.83 -3.21 10.56
CA LYS A 127 -3.83 -4.01 11.78
C LYS A 127 -3.87 -5.49 11.44
N GLU A 128 -3.24 -6.32 12.29
CA GLU A 128 -3.22 -7.77 12.11
C GLU A 128 -4.63 -8.39 12.01
N ARG A 129 -5.61 -7.86 12.76
CA ARG A 129 -7.01 -8.30 12.68
C ARG A 129 -7.57 -8.16 11.26
N SER A 130 -7.26 -7.07 10.56
CA SER A 130 -7.71 -6.84 9.19
C SER A 130 -7.07 -7.82 8.20
N VAL A 131 -5.77 -8.09 8.35
CA VAL A 131 -5.07 -9.10 7.54
C VAL A 131 -5.66 -10.49 7.75
N ARG A 132 -6.02 -10.85 8.99
CA ARG A 132 -6.72 -12.11 9.30
C ARG A 132 -8.09 -12.18 8.62
N THR A 133 -8.84 -11.07 8.58
CA THR A 133 -10.12 -11.01 7.87
C THR A 133 -9.94 -11.24 6.37
N LEU A 134 -8.94 -10.60 5.75
CA LEU A 134 -8.60 -10.84 4.34
C LEU A 134 -8.25 -12.31 4.08
N LEU A 135 -7.35 -12.88 4.89
CA LEU A 135 -6.95 -14.29 4.77
C LEU A 135 -8.13 -15.25 4.96
N SER A 136 -9.03 -14.95 5.89
CA SER A 136 -10.24 -15.75 6.10
C SER A 136 -11.17 -15.70 4.88
N ARG A 137 -11.10 -14.65 4.05
CA ARG A 137 -11.84 -14.55 2.79
C ARG A 137 -11.14 -15.33 1.68
N ILE A 138 -9.84 -15.11 1.52
CA ILE A 138 -8.98 -15.80 0.53
C ILE A 138 -9.08 -17.32 0.67
N ARG A 139 -9.16 -17.83 1.90
CA ARG A 139 -9.20 -19.27 2.19
C ARG A 139 -10.61 -19.89 2.19
N ARG A 140 -11.68 -19.11 2.02
CA ARG A 140 -13.06 -19.64 2.01
C ARG A 140 -13.39 -20.18 0.62
N GLU A 141 -13.64 -21.48 0.53
CA GLU A 141 -13.93 -22.15 -0.74
C GLU A 141 -15.34 -21.88 -1.31
N ARG A 142 -16.31 -21.42 -0.49
CA ARG A 142 -17.73 -21.68 -0.82
C ARG A 142 -18.83 -20.63 -0.60
N THR A 143 -18.57 -19.41 -0.13
CA THR A 143 -19.70 -18.46 0.09
C THR A 143 -19.43 -17.05 -0.42
N SER A 144 -20.05 -16.74 -1.57
CA SER A 144 -20.04 -15.47 -2.31
C SER A 144 -18.62 -15.03 -2.66
N LYS A 145 -18.14 -15.49 -3.83
CA LYS A 145 -16.73 -15.40 -4.25
C LYS A 145 -16.24 -13.98 -4.48
N ASP A 146 -17.15 -13.04 -4.71
CA ASP A 146 -16.79 -11.73 -5.22
C ASP A 146 -17.45 -10.64 -4.37
N GLY A 147 -16.72 -9.58 -4.04
CA GLY A 147 -17.29 -8.45 -3.35
C GLY A 147 -16.32 -7.59 -2.55
N TRP A 148 -16.88 -6.49 -2.07
CA TRP A 148 -16.18 -5.47 -1.31
C TRP A 148 -15.89 -5.93 0.13
N ILE A 149 -14.66 -5.68 0.57
CA ILE A 149 -14.19 -5.92 1.92
C ILE A 149 -13.62 -4.62 2.45
N THR A 150 -14.16 -4.12 3.55
CA THR A 150 -13.61 -2.95 4.24
C THR A 150 -12.57 -3.41 5.25
N LEU A 151 -11.31 -3.53 4.81
CA LEU A 151 -10.21 -3.93 5.70
C LEU A 151 -9.80 -2.77 6.65
N LYS A 152 -10.01 -1.54 6.19
CA LYS A 152 -9.84 -0.30 6.94
C LYS A 152 -10.95 0.67 6.51
N ARG A 153 -11.40 1.55 7.41
CA ARG A 153 -12.48 2.52 7.15
C ARG A 153 -12.27 3.39 5.90
N GLU A 154 -11.00 3.59 5.55
CA GLU A 154 -10.48 4.46 4.50
C GLU A 154 -10.07 3.73 3.22
N ASN A 155 -9.89 2.40 3.26
CA ASN A 155 -9.41 1.64 2.11
C ASN A 155 -10.50 0.66 1.69
N ALA A 156 -10.99 0.82 0.47
CA ALA A 156 -11.83 -0.17 -0.17
C ALA A 156 -10.92 -1.28 -0.72
N THR A 157 -11.25 -2.53 -0.40
CA THR A 157 -10.61 -3.70 -0.98
C THR A 157 -11.68 -4.48 -1.71
N PHE A 158 -11.38 -4.90 -2.93
CA PHE A 158 -12.25 -5.73 -3.73
C PHE A 158 -11.57 -7.07 -3.96
N VAL A 159 -12.32 -8.16 -3.87
CA VAL A 159 -11.84 -9.51 -4.20
C VAL A 159 -12.82 -10.07 -5.20
N GLU A 160 -12.31 -10.56 -6.33
CA GLU A 160 -13.06 -11.34 -7.30
C GLU A 160 -12.21 -12.55 -7.71
N GLY A 161 -12.76 -13.75 -7.54
CA GLY A 161 -12.04 -14.99 -7.77
C GLY A 161 -10.71 -15.03 -7.00
N ASN A 162 -9.61 -15.08 -7.75
CA ASN A 162 -8.25 -15.15 -7.21
C ASN A 162 -7.48 -13.82 -7.33
N THR A 163 -8.16 -12.73 -7.64
CA THR A 163 -7.55 -11.41 -7.74
C THR A 163 -8.08 -10.55 -6.61
N PHE A 164 -7.18 -9.86 -5.90
CA PHE A 164 -7.61 -8.81 -4.97
C PHE A 164 -7.06 -7.46 -5.42
N ALA A 165 -7.87 -6.43 -5.23
CA ALA A 165 -7.55 -5.05 -5.48
C ALA A 165 -7.66 -4.23 -4.20
N MET A 166 -6.74 -3.30 -4.00
CA MET A 166 -6.79 -2.29 -2.96
C MET A 166 -6.78 -0.90 -3.61
N PHE A 167 -7.78 -0.10 -3.28
CA PHE A 167 -7.90 1.26 -3.78
C PHE A 167 -7.12 2.24 -2.90
N ALA A 168 -6.54 3.26 -3.52
CA ALA A 168 -5.98 4.39 -2.80
C ALA A 168 -7.09 5.06 -1.97
N THR A 169 -6.76 5.52 -0.76
CA THR A 169 -7.74 6.16 0.15
C THR A 169 -8.46 7.34 -0.51
N GLU A 170 -7.77 8.02 -1.41
CA GLU A 170 -8.28 9.21 -2.08
C GLU A 170 -9.32 8.91 -3.17
N PHE A 171 -9.35 7.67 -3.68
CA PHE A 171 -10.13 7.30 -4.85
C PHE A 171 -11.64 7.22 -4.60
N MET A 172 -12.03 6.75 -3.41
CA MET A 172 -13.42 6.68 -2.96
C MET A 172 -13.67 7.72 -1.85
N PRO A 173 -13.71 9.03 -2.18
CA PRO A 173 -14.00 10.04 -1.17
C PRO A 173 -15.40 9.81 -0.61
N ARG A 174 -15.52 9.85 0.73
CA ARG A 174 -16.82 10.01 1.38
C ARG A 174 -17.27 11.44 1.11
N SER A 175 -18.00 11.64 0.02
CA SER A 175 -18.50 12.94 -0.36
C SER A 175 -19.95 13.08 0.10
N ASP A 176 -20.23 14.07 0.94
CA ASP A 176 -21.60 14.47 1.29
C ASP A 176 -22.34 15.10 0.09
N VAL A 177 -21.61 15.35 -1.02
CA VAL A 177 -22.12 15.98 -2.25
C VAL A 177 -22.88 14.99 -3.13
N ILE A 178 -22.56 13.69 -3.08
CA ILE A 178 -23.22 12.68 -3.91
C ILE A 178 -24.44 12.15 -3.17
N GLN A 179 -25.60 12.77 -3.41
CA GLN A 179 -26.88 12.29 -2.89
C GLN A 179 -27.61 11.42 -3.93
N PRO A 180 -28.31 10.35 -3.49
CA PRO A 180 -29.18 9.59 -4.38
C PRO A 180 -30.18 10.49 -5.10
N GLY A 181 -30.26 10.37 -6.43
CA GLY A 181 -31.16 11.18 -7.24
C GLY A 181 -30.55 12.48 -7.78
N MET A 182 -29.23 12.69 -7.63
CA MET A 182 -28.55 13.83 -8.24
C MET A 182 -28.73 13.81 -9.76
N ARG A 183 -29.22 14.94 -10.30
CA ARG A 183 -29.54 15.08 -11.72
C ARG A 183 -28.41 15.78 -12.45
N VAL A 184 -27.86 15.14 -13.46
CA VAL A 184 -26.94 15.76 -14.42
C VAL A 184 -27.73 16.05 -15.69
N ILE A 185 -27.94 17.34 -15.97
CA ILE A 185 -28.67 17.80 -17.14
C ILE A 185 -27.65 18.10 -18.23
N MET A 186 -27.79 17.45 -19.39
CA MET A 186 -27.01 17.79 -20.58
C MET A 186 -27.79 18.76 -21.47
N ASP A 187 -27.41 20.04 -21.39
CA ASP A 187 -27.96 21.12 -22.22
C ASP A 187 -27.16 21.37 -23.51
N ALA A 188 -25.98 20.75 -23.65
CA ALA A 188 -25.05 20.93 -24.79
C ALA A 188 -24.42 19.59 -25.24
N GLN A 189 -23.76 19.61 -26.41
CA GLN A 189 -23.09 18.43 -26.99
C GLN A 189 -21.82 18.00 -26.21
N GLU A 190 -21.25 18.88 -25.40
CA GLU A 190 -20.16 18.60 -24.47
C GLU A 190 -20.49 19.21 -23.11
N HIS A 191 -20.26 18.45 -22.03
CA HIS A 191 -20.47 18.91 -20.66
C HIS A 191 -19.41 18.30 -19.74
N SER A 192 -18.67 19.13 -19.02
CA SER A 192 -17.67 18.67 -18.05
C SER A 192 -18.01 19.18 -16.65
N PHE A 193 -17.89 18.32 -15.65
CA PHE A 193 -18.10 18.68 -14.26
C PHE A 193 -17.17 17.89 -13.34
N GLU A 194 -16.91 18.44 -12.16
CA GLU A 194 -16.09 17.80 -11.13
C GLU A 194 -16.98 17.11 -10.10
N LEU A 195 -16.63 15.87 -9.75
CA LEU A 195 -17.31 15.06 -8.74
C LEU A 195 -16.30 14.63 -7.67
N GLY A 196 -16.13 15.44 -6.63
CA GLY A 196 -15.11 15.19 -5.60
C GLY A 196 -13.70 15.33 -6.19
N LYS A 197 -12.96 14.21 -6.31
CA LYS A 197 -11.63 14.17 -6.93
C LYS A 197 -11.65 13.76 -8.41
N TRP A 198 -12.84 13.57 -8.98
CA TRP A 198 -13.01 13.13 -10.35
C TRP A 198 -13.35 14.30 -11.27
N SER A 199 -12.75 14.32 -12.45
CA SER A 199 -13.18 15.20 -13.55
C SER A 199 -13.91 14.34 -14.58
N ILE A 200 -15.21 14.59 -14.77
CA ILE A 200 -16.06 13.82 -15.69
C ILE A 200 -16.36 14.70 -16.91
N SER A 201 -16.05 14.18 -18.10
CA SER A 201 -16.38 14.82 -19.38
C SER A 201 -17.39 13.97 -20.16
N LEU A 202 -18.55 14.53 -20.44
CA LEU A 202 -19.59 13.95 -21.29
C LEU A 202 -19.49 14.57 -22.68
N LYS A 203 -19.44 13.73 -23.71
CA LYS A 203 -19.43 14.14 -25.12
C LYS A 203 -20.41 13.31 -25.91
N VAL A 204 -21.25 13.97 -26.70
CA VAL A 204 -22.13 13.29 -27.65
C VAL A 204 -21.28 12.79 -28.82
N VAL A 205 -21.25 11.47 -29.00
CA VAL A 205 -20.52 10.81 -30.07
C VAL A 205 -21.55 10.19 -31.03
N PRO A 206 -21.38 10.33 -32.36
CA PRO A 206 -22.27 9.66 -33.31
C PRO A 206 -22.15 8.13 -33.18
N ASN A 207 -23.26 7.42 -33.40
CA ASN A 207 -23.33 5.95 -33.35
C ASN A 207 -22.47 5.24 -34.44
N VAL A 208 -21.71 5.99 -35.23
CA VAL A 208 -20.94 5.51 -36.37
C VAL A 208 -19.48 5.93 -36.16
N ALA A 209 -18.61 4.98 -35.84
CA ALA A 209 -17.17 5.21 -35.87
C ALA A 209 -16.64 5.02 -37.30
N ALA A 210 -15.51 5.66 -37.63
CA ALA A 210 -14.85 5.58 -38.93
C ALA A 210 -14.47 4.14 -39.38
N ASP A 211 -14.45 3.17 -38.45
CA ASP A 211 -14.07 1.78 -38.68
C ASP A 211 -15.20 0.75 -38.45
N GLY A 212 -16.46 1.18 -38.31
CA GLY A 212 -17.61 0.30 -38.08
C GLY A 212 -18.42 0.64 -36.82
N SER A 213 -19.68 0.20 -36.79
CA SER A 213 -20.67 0.54 -35.75
C SER A 213 -20.19 0.16 -34.33
N ARG A 214 -20.12 1.13 -33.42
CA ARG A 214 -19.94 0.86 -31.98
C ARG A 214 -21.28 0.41 -31.42
N SER A 215 -21.30 -0.76 -30.77
CA SER A 215 -22.51 -1.32 -30.19
C SER A 215 -22.85 -0.59 -28.90
N LEU A 216 -24.09 -0.11 -28.77
CA LEU A 216 -24.64 0.41 -27.51
C LEU A 216 -24.78 -0.66 -26.42
N ASN A 217 -24.53 -1.94 -26.74
CA ASN A 217 -24.55 -3.07 -25.81
C ASN A 217 -23.15 -3.42 -25.26
N GLU A 218 -22.26 -2.42 -25.11
CA GLU A 218 -21.00 -2.67 -24.42
C GLU A 218 -21.26 -3.10 -22.97
N PRO A 219 -20.50 -4.09 -22.45
CA PRO A 219 -20.67 -4.54 -21.08
C PRO A 219 -20.43 -3.37 -20.10
N ALA A 220 -21.16 -3.39 -18.98
CA ALA A 220 -21.01 -2.41 -17.92
C ALA A 220 -19.54 -2.28 -17.49
N LEU A 221 -19.15 -1.07 -17.08
CA LEU A 221 -17.80 -0.79 -16.63
C LEU A 221 -17.42 -1.71 -15.46
N ASP A 222 -16.35 -2.49 -15.66
CA ASP A 222 -15.82 -3.39 -14.66
C ASP A 222 -14.80 -2.67 -13.75
N VAL A 223 -14.73 -3.09 -12.49
CA VAL A 223 -13.81 -2.59 -11.46
C VAL A 223 -12.35 -2.71 -11.92
N TRP A 224 -12.03 -3.72 -12.73
CA TRP A 224 -10.69 -3.90 -13.29
C TRP A 224 -10.32 -2.85 -14.33
N ARG A 225 -11.26 -2.44 -15.19
CA ARG A 225 -11.02 -1.34 -16.16
C ARG A 225 -10.79 -0.01 -15.46
N VAL A 226 -11.48 0.19 -14.34
CA VAL A 226 -11.27 1.34 -13.46
C VAL A 226 -9.85 1.36 -12.88
N LEU A 227 -9.32 0.20 -12.49
CA LEU A 227 -7.95 0.06 -12.00
C LEU A 227 -6.91 0.20 -13.11
N GLU A 228 -7.25 -0.05 -14.37
CA GLU A 228 -6.36 0.10 -15.53
C GLU A 228 -6.26 1.54 -16.06
N ASN A 229 -6.94 2.50 -15.41
CA ASN A 229 -6.96 3.93 -15.78
C ASN A 229 -7.56 4.26 -17.17
N ASP A 230 -8.23 3.31 -17.83
CA ASP A 230 -8.89 3.53 -19.13
C ASP A 230 -10.41 3.35 -19.00
N ILE A 231 -11.12 4.46 -18.75
CA ILE A 231 -12.55 4.45 -18.49
C ILE A 231 -13.25 5.32 -19.55
N THR A 232 -13.77 4.66 -20.58
CA THR A 232 -14.76 5.26 -21.48
C THR A 232 -16.03 4.41 -21.42
N TYR A 233 -17.17 5.05 -21.17
CA TYR A 233 -18.48 4.37 -21.17
C TYR A 233 -19.47 5.16 -21.99
N HIS A 234 -20.25 4.46 -22.82
CA HIS A 234 -21.24 5.04 -23.72
C HIS A 234 -22.65 4.81 -23.16
N ILE A 235 -23.45 5.88 -23.08
CA ILE A 235 -24.83 5.85 -22.57
C ILE A 235 -25.75 6.34 -23.70
N PRO A 236 -26.95 5.75 -23.90
CA PRO A 236 -27.91 6.24 -24.88
C PRO A 236 -28.29 7.72 -24.63
N PHE A 237 -28.48 8.44 -25.74
CA PHE A 237 -28.84 9.86 -25.77
C PHE A 237 -29.96 10.06 -26.80
N ASP A 238 -31.19 10.27 -26.31
CA ASP A 238 -32.40 10.28 -27.16
C ASP A 238 -32.85 11.67 -27.63
N ASN A 239 -32.36 12.78 -27.04
CA ASN A 239 -32.37 14.19 -27.52
C ASN A 239 -32.24 15.17 -26.34
N ALA A 240 -31.59 16.32 -26.53
CA ALA A 240 -31.46 17.34 -25.49
C ALA A 240 -32.82 18.03 -25.17
N PRO A 241 -33.13 18.32 -23.89
CA PRO A 241 -32.33 18.03 -22.69
C PRO A 241 -32.51 16.59 -22.20
N VAL A 242 -31.39 15.86 -22.02
CA VAL A 242 -31.39 14.55 -21.34
C VAL A 242 -30.96 14.77 -19.90
N THR A 243 -31.73 14.20 -18.97
CA THR A 243 -31.37 14.18 -17.56
C THR A 243 -30.88 12.80 -17.17
N TYR A 244 -29.61 12.70 -16.75
CA TYR A 244 -29.06 11.49 -16.15
C TYR A 244 -29.22 11.57 -14.64
N ILE A 245 -29.60 10.45 -14.01
CA ILE A 245 -29.74 10.35 -12.56
C ILE A 245 -28.59 9.50 -12.04
N MET A 246 -27.80 10.06 -11.13
CA MET A 246 -26.85 9.29 -10.35
C MET A 246 -27.57 8.68 -9.15
N ASP A 247 -27.66 7.36 -9.15
CA ASP A 247 -28.15 6.60 -8.01
C ASP A 247 -27.03 5.70 -7.46
N PRO A 248 -26.39 6.10 -6.34
CA PRO A 248 -25.32 5.31 -5.73
C PRO A 248 -25.83 4.02 -5.07
N GLU A 249 -27.15 3.82 -4.94
CA GLU A 249 -27.74 2.62 -4.35
C GLU A 249 -28.18 1.58 -5.40
N VAL A 250 -28.16 1.93 -6.70
CA VAL A 250 -28.43 0.98 -7.78
C VAL A 250 -27.28 -0.02 -7.86
N ARG A 251 -27.47 -1.17 -7.22
CA ARG A 251 -26.71 -2.37 -7.54
C ARG A 251 -27.19 -2.87 -8.89
N PHE A 252 -26.29 -2.92 -9.87
CA PHE A 252 -26.54 -3.69 -11.09
C PHE A 252 -26.92 -5.12 -10.66
N GLN A 253 -28.17 -5.50 -10.92
CA GLN A 253 -28.69 -6.86 -10.71
C GLN A 253 -28.11 -7.81 -11.75
#